data_AF-X1QN41-F1
#
_entry.id   AF-X1QN41-F1
#
_cell.length_a   1.000
_cell.length_b   1.000
_cell.length_c   1.000
_cell.angle_alpha   90.00
_cell.angle_beta   90.00
_cell.angle_gamma   90.00
#
_symmetry.space_group_name_H-M   'P 1'
#
loop_
_entity.id
_entity.type
_entity.pdbx_description
1 polymer ?
#
loop_
_entity_poly.entity_id
_entity_poly.type
_entity_poly.pdbx_seq_one_letter_code
_entity_poly.pdbx_strand_id
1 'polypeptide(L)'
;MEQNHKMKSLSRISKPSSLPGRRGLTIAIDGPAASGKSTAAKLVAKKLGYLYLDTGAMYRALTWKALRNKVNIKDKKGLCQLAKETKITLKFQSNLETKIYLDG
;
A
#
# COMPACT_ATOMS: atom_id res chain seq x y z
N MET A 1 15.00 30.31 -33.19
CA MET A 1 14.05 29.33 -33.72
C MET A 1 14.57 27.96 -33.27
N GLU A 2 14.17 27.53 -32.07
CA GLU A 2 13.07 26.56 -31.88
C GLU A 2 13.63 25.12 -32.02
N GLN A 3 13.60 24.21 -31.03
CA GLN A 3 12.83 24.11 -29.80
C GLN A 3 13.61 23.34 -28.73
N ASN A 4 13.79 24.01 -27.59
CA ASN A 4 14.19 23.42 -26.33
C ASN A 4 12.90 22.89 -25.67
N HIS A 5 12.37 21.75 -26.14
CA HIS A 5 11.11 21.18 -25.63
C HIS A 5 11.32 20.41 -24.33
N LYS A 6 11.67 21.18 -23.29
CA LYS A 6 11.05 21.14 -21.97
C LYS A 6 10.56 19.76 -21.51
N MET A 7 11.51 18.92 -21.11
CA MET A 7 11.30 17.83 -20.15
C MET A 7 11.05 18.41 -18.74
N LYS A 8 10.03 19.28 -18.62
CA LYS A 8 9.48 19.83 -17.37
C LYS A 8 7.96 19.63 -17.39
N SER A 9 7.47 18.47 -16.97
CA SER A 9 6.06 18.33 -16.57
C SER A 9 5.75 17.26 -15.53
N LEU A 10 6.73 16.53 -14.97
CA LEU A 10 6.44 15.59 -13.87
C LEU A 10 6.34 16.25 -12.48
N SER A 11 6.56 17.56 -12.39
CA SER A 11 6.30 18.35 -11.18
C SER A 11 4.84 18.82 -11.16
N ARG A 12 3.91 17.91 -10.84
CA ARG A 12 2.58 18.13 -10.25
C ARG A 12 1.80 16.81 -10.28
N ILE A 13 2.20 15.84 -9.46
CA ILE A 13 1.15 15.01 -8.84
C ILE A 13 0.53 15.92 -7.79
N SER A 14 -0.37 16.79 -8.23
CA SER A 14 -1.23 17.55 -7.34
C SER A 14 -1.91 16.55 -6.42
N LYS A 15 -1.87 16.81 -5.10
CA LYS A 15 -2.78 16.15 -4.14
C LYS A 15 -4.15 16.05 -4.81
N PRO A 16 -4.85 14.89 -4.76
CA PRO A 16 -6.21 14.84 -5.23
C PRO A 16 -6.97 15.94 -4.48
N SER A 17 -7.43 16.95 -5.23
CA SER A 17 -8.28 18.00 -4.71
C SER A 17 -9.56 17.31 -4.27
N SER A 18 -9.68 17.02 -2.99
CA SER A 18 -10.89 16.47 -2.41
C SER A 18 -11.96 17.55 -2.51
N LEU A 19 -12.73 17.52 -3.60
CA LEU A 19 -14.04 18.17 -3.63
C LEU A 19 -14.82 17.64 -2.42
N PRO A 20 -15.29 18.51 -1.51
CA PRO A 20 -16.04 18.07 -0.34
C PRO A 20 -17.30 17.36 -0.83
N GLY A 21 -17.41 16.05 -0.56
CA GLY A 21 -18.59 15.23 -0.89
C GLY A 21 -18.36 13.99 -1.76
N ARG A 22 -17.23 13.86 -2.48
CA ARG A 22 -16.88 12.59 -3.14
C ARG A 22 -15.86 11.81 -2.32
N ARG A 23 -16.33 10.83 -1.53
CA ARG A 23 -15.45 9.76 -1.04
C ARG A 23 -14.79 9.12 -2.26
N GLY A 24 -13.46 9.08 -2.30
CA GLY A 24 -12.73 8.38 -3.37
C GLY A 24 -13.20 6.93 -3.46
N LEU A 25 -13.32 6.40 -4.68
CA LEU A 25 -13.74 5.02 -4.90
C LEU A 25 -12.72 4.06 -4.30
N THR A 26 -13.14 3.12 -3.46
CA THR A 26 -12.27 2.06 -2.95
C THR A 26 -12.59 0.77 -3.69
N ILE A 27 -11.57 0.12 -4.25
CA ILE A 27 -11.71 -1.11 -5.03
C ILE A 27 -11.04 -2.24 -4.26
N ALA A 28 -11.82 -3.26 -3.87
CA ALA A 28 -11.32 -4.51 -3.32
C ALA A 28 -11.20 -5.56 -4.44
N ILE A 29 -10.13 -6.37 -4.42
CA ILE A 29 -9.88 -7.43 -5.39
C ILE A 29 -9.56 -8.71 -4.62
N ASP A 30 -10.54 -9.62 -4.55
CA ASP A 30 -10.47 -10.87 -3.80
C ASP A 30 -10.48 -12.11 -4.71
N GLY A 31 -10.03 -13.23 -4.17
CA GLY A 31 -9.89 -14.51 -4.89
C GLY A 31 -8.74 -15.38 -4.36
N PRO A 32 -8.60 -16.62 -4.85
CA PRO A 32 -7.69 -17.61 -4.28
C PRO A 32 -6.21 -17.22 -4.40
N ALA A 33 -5.34 -17.84 -3.60
CA ALA A 33 -3.90 -17.63 -3.71
C ALA A 33 -3.41 -17.91 -5.15
N ALA A 34 -2.36 -17.22 -5.59
CA ALA A 34 -1.76 -17.35 -6.92
C ALA A 34 -2.65 -17.01 -8.14
N SER A 35 -3.86 -16.47 -7.96
CA SER A 35 -4.72 -16.05 -9.10
C SER A 35 -4.32 -14.74 -9.79
N GLY A 36 -3.17 -14.14 -9.44
CA GLY A 36 -2.68 -12.91 -10.07
C GLY A 36 -3.30 -11.59 -9.57
N LYS A 37 -4.12 -11.61 -8.50
CA LYS A 37 -4.81 -10.41 -7.94
C LYS A 37 -3.89 -9.23 -7.70
N SER A 38 -2.75 -9.43 -7.04
CA SER A 38 -1.82 -8.33 -6.75
C SER A 38 -1.28 -7.70 -8.03
N THR A 39 -1.03 -8.51 -9.07
CA THR A 39 -0.61 -8.01 -10.39
C THR A 39 -1.74 -7.23 -11.06
N ALA A 40 -2.95 -7.80 -11.12
CA ALA A 40 -4.12 -7.13 -11.68
C ALA A 40 -4.45 -5.81 -10.95
N ALA A 41 -4.43 -5.83 -9.62
CA ALA A 41 -4.67 -4.68 -8.76
C ALA A 41 -3.65 -3.55 -9.00
N LYS A 42 -2.36 -3.88 -9.09
CA LYS A 42 -1.30 -2.91 -9.43
C LYS A 42 -1.53 -2.28 -10.81
N LEU A 43 -1.88 -3.10 -11.81
CA LEU A 43 -2.13 -2.61 -13.17
C LEU A 43 -3.38 -1.72 -13.25
N VAL A 44 -4.47 -2.12 -12.58
CA VAL A 44 -5.71 -1.33 -12.49
C VAL A 44 -5.45 -0.01 -11.76
N ALA A 45 -4.76 -0.05 -10.62
CA ALA A 45 -4.42 1.14 -9.85
C ALA A 45 -3.57 2.12 -10.69
N LYS A 46 -2.54 1.62 -11.37
CA LYS A 46 -1.71 2.43 -12.28
C LYS A 46 -2.52 3.04 -13.42
N LYS A 47 -3.42 2.26 -14.05
CA LYS A 47 -4.24 2.74 -15.17
C LYS A 47 -5.25 3.80 -14.75
N LEU A 48 -5.80 3.69 -13.54
CA LEU A 48 -6.82 4.60 -13.02
C LEU A 48 -6.24 5.76 -12.18
N GLY A 49 -4.93 5.79 -11.93
CA GLY A 49 -4.31 6.80 -11.06
C GLY A 49 -4.62 6.60 -9.56
N TYR A 50 -4.92 5.37 -9.15
CA TYR A 50 -5.21 5.01 -7.76
C TYR A 50 -3.95 4.51 -7.04
N LEU A 51 -3.97 4.65 -5.72
CA LEU A 51 -2.99 4.03 -4.84
C LEU A 51 -3.25 2.52 -4.75
N TYR A 52 -2.20 1.72 -4.92
CA TYR A 52 -2.25 0.29 -4.63
C TYR A 52 -1.87 0.02 -3.18
N LEU A 53 -2.65 -0.78 -2.46
CA LEU A 53 -2.38 -1.22 -1.09
C LEU A 53 -2.17 -2.74 -1.04
N ASP A 54 -0.99 -3.18 -0.59
CA ASP A 54 -0.66 -4.60 -0.43
C ASP A 54 -0.94 -5.09 1.00
N THR A 55 -2.19 -5.48 1.28
CA THR A 55 -2.55 -6.02 2.59
C THR A 55 -1.77 -7.29 2.92
N GLY A 56 -1.43 -8.10 1.92
CA GLY A 56 -0.62 -9.31 2.10
C GLY A 56 0.77 -9.02 2.68
N ALA A 57 1.42 -7.95 2.22
CA ALA A 57 2.70 -7.51 2.77
C ALA A 57 2.58 -7.02 4.22
N MET A 58 1.46 -6.36 4.59
CA MET A 58 1.18 -5.97 5.98
C MET A 58 1.06 -7.19 6.90
N TYR A 59 0.26 -8.19 6.50
CA TYR A 59 0.11 -9.44 7.27
C TYR A 59 1.46 -10.17 7.41
N ARG A 60 2.22 -10.29 6.32
CA ARG A 60 3.56 -10.91 6.35
C ARG A 60 4.54 -10.17 7.27
N ALA A 61 4.52 -8.84 7.28
CA ALA A 61 5.37 -8.04 8.17
C ALA A 61 5.02 -8.30 9.64
N LEU A 62 3.73 -8.31 9.99
CA LEU A 62 3.30 -8.64 11.35
C LEU A 62 3.66 -10.08 11.74
N THR A 63 3.44 -11.05 10.85
CA THR A 63 3.86 -12.45 11.07
C THR A 63 5.36 -12.54 11.32
N TRP A 64 6.17 -11.84 10.53
CA TRP A 64 7.62 -11.80 10.71
C TRP A 64 7.98 -11.23 12.10
N LYS A 65 7.32 -10.16 12.55
CA LYS A 65 7.52 -9.60 13.90
C LYS A 65 7.17 -10.61 14.99
N ALA A 66 6.05 -11.32 14.84
CA ALA A 66 5.63 -12.34 15.80
C ALA A 66 6.67 -13.46 15.93
N LEU A 67 7.19 -13.94 14.80
CA LEU A 67 8.24 -14.95 14.76
C LEU A 67 9.55 -14.44 15.39
N ARG A 68 9.95 -13.20 15.11
CA ARG A 68 11.13 -12.56 15.71
C ARG A 68 11.02 -12.42 17.23
N ASN A 69 9.83 -12.07 17.71
CA ASN A 69 9.55 -11.91 19.15
C ASN A 69 9.21 -13.24 19.83
N LYS A 70 9.27 -14.37 19.11
CA LYS A 70 8.92 -15.72 19.60
C LYS A 70 7.54 -15.78 20.27
N VAL A 71 6.61 -14.96 19.79
CA VAL A 71 5.22 -15.00 20.26
C VAL A 71 4.63 -16.33 19.83
N ASN A 72 3.99 -17.04 20.77
CA ASN A 72 3.32 -18.29 20.46
C ASN A 72 2.21 -18.05 19.43
N ILE A 73 2.28 -18.71 18.27
CA ILE A 73 1.29 -18.56 17.19
C ILE A 73 -0.11 -19.05 17.58
N LYS A 74 -0.22 -19.86 18.65
CA LYS A 74 -1.49 -20.29 19.24
C LYS A 74 -2.03 -19.32 20.30
N ASP A 75 -1.21 -18.36 20.75
CA ASP A 75 -1.65 -17.32 21.70
C ASP A 75 -2.31 -16.16 20.96
N LYS A 76 -3.63 -16.26 20.82
CA LYS A 76 -4.45 -15.20 20.21
C LYS A 76 -4.29 -13.86 20.94
N LYS A 77 -4.20 -13.85 22.27
CA LYS A 77 -4.12 -12.60 23.04
C LYS A 77 -2.78 -11.91 22.81
N GLY A 78 -1.68 -12.67 22.89
CA GLY A 78 -0.33 -12.17 22.59
C GLY A 78 -0.19 -11.64 21.17
N LEU A 79 -0.72 -12.36 20.17
CA LEU A 79 -0.72 -11.90 18.78
C LEU A 79 -1.53 -10.61 18.59
N CYS A 80 -2.71 -10.50 19.21
CA CYS A 80 -3.52 -9.28 19.16
C CYS A 80 -2.80 -8.10 19.81
N GLN A 81 -2.13 -8.32 20.93
CA GLN A 81 -1.36 -7.27 21.61
C GLN A 81 -0.20 -6.81 20.74
N LEU A 82 0.57 -7.75 20.18
CA LEU A 82 1.66 -7.44 19.26
C LEU A 82 1.15 -6.62 18.06
N ALA A 83 0.01 -6.99 17.48
CA ALA A 83 -0.59 -6.26 16.37
C ALA A 83 -0.94 -4.81 16.73
N LYS A 84 -1.47 -4.57 17.93
CA LYS A 84 -1.80 -3.22 18.42
C LYS A 84 -0.56 -2.35 18.65
N GLU A 85 0.52 -2.96 19.13
CA GLU A 85 1.80 -2.27 19.38
C GLU A 85 2.63 -2.09 18.11
N THR A 86 2.22 -2.70 17.01
CA THR A 86 2.95 -2.65 15.75
C THR A 86 2.58 -1.40 14.95
N LYS A 87 3.60 -0.63 14.59
CA LYS A 87 3.42 0.54 13.73
C LYS A 87 3.68 0.15 12.27
N ILE A 88 2.62 0.10 11.46
CA ILE A 88 2.73 -0.02 10.01
C ILE A 88 2.69 1.38 9.38
N THR A 89 3.76 1.75 8.69
CA THR A 89 3.83 3.02 7.94
C THR A 89 3.76 2.75 6.45
N LEU A 90 2.82 3.39 5.76
CA LEU A 90 2.71 3.39 4.31
C LEU A 90 3.43 4.64 3.76
N LYS A 91 4.48 4.44 2.96
CA LYS A 91 5.14 5.53 2.22
C LYS A 91 4.79 5.45 0.75
N PHE A 92 4.27 6.55 0.23
CA PHE A 92 3.92 6.70 -1.18
C PHE A 92 5.15 7.02 -2.01
N GLN A 93 5.31 6.32 -3.12
CA GLN A 93 6.35 6.60 -4.10
C GLN A 93 5.74 7.30 -5.33
N SER A 94 6.61 7.94 -6.12
CA SER A 94 6.22 8.77 -7.28
C SER A 94 5.47 8.00 -8.38
N ASN A 95 5.54 6.67 -8.38
CA ASN A 95 4.92 5.76 -9.35
C ASN A 95 3.59 5.15 -8.87
N LEU A 96 2.94 5.74 -7.86
CA LEU A 96 1.71 5.22 -7.21
C LEU A 96 1.90 3.88 -6.47
N GLU A 97 3.14 3.42 -6.31
CA GLU A 97 3.46 2.29 -5.44
C GLU A 97 3.49 2.73 -3.98
N THR A 98 3.15 1.78 -3.11
CA THR A 98 3.26 1.92 -1.67
C THR A 98 4.34 0.99 -1.14
N LYS A 99 5.20 1.51 -0.26
CA LYS A 99 6.10 0.70 0.55
C LYS A 99 5.58 0.64 1.98
N ILE A 100 5.59 -0.57 2.53
CA ILE A 100 5.19 -0.85 3.91
C ILE A 100 6.45 -0.94 4.77
N TYR A 101 6.47 -0.15 5.84
CA TYR A 101 7.51 -0.16 6.86
C TYR A 101 6.90 -0.65 8.17
N LEU A 102 7.65 -1.47 8.88
CA LEU A 102 7.27 -2.05 10.16
C LEU A 102 8.15 -1.41 11.24
N ASP A 103 7.53 -0.72 12.19
CA ASP A 103 8.18 -0.07 13.34
C ASP A 103 9.25 0.99 13.01
N GLY A 104 9.20 1.60 11.80
CA GLY A 104 10.06 2.71 11.40
C GLY A 104 10.90 2.42 10.19
#